data_AF-A0A260AJ97-F1
#
_entry.id   AF-A0A260AJ97-F1
#
_cell.length_a   1.000
_cell.length_b   1.000
_cell.length_c   1.000
_cell.angle_alpha   90.00
_cell.angle_beta   90.00
_cell.angle_gamma   90.00
#
_symmetry.space_group_name_H-M   'P 1'
#
loop_
_entity.id
_entity.type
_entity.pdbx_description
1 polymer ?
#
loop_
_entity_poly.entity_id
_entity_poly.type
_entity_poly.pdbx_seq_one_letter_code
_entity_poly.pdbx_strand_id
1 'polypeptide(L)' 'MEPVARWWDGVELWVTGLPFVPQAIVVLLVIVPTAFLLARVFDRLLAVVLRLLGRDARAAREAESTAAASTTTKDGQ' A
#
# COMPACT_ATOMS: atom_id res chain seq x y z
N MET A 1 11.77 8.17 -24.70
CA MET A 1 11.98 7.55 -23.36
C MET A 1 13.32 7.93 -22.73
N GLU A 2 14.26 8.51 -23.46
CA GLU A 2 15.56 9.00 -22.94
C GLU A 2 15.54 10.18 -21.95
N PRO A 3 14.58 11.13 -21.98
CA PRO A 3 14.65 12.29 -21.09
C PRO A 3 14.62 11.94 -19.60
N VAL A 4 13.79 10.96 -19.24
CA VAL A 4 13.68 10.47 -17.86
C VAL A 4 14.94 9.72 -17.45
N ALA A 5 15.50 8.89 -18.34
CA ALA A 5 16.74 8.15 -18.08
C ALA A 5 17.92 9.10 -17.85
N ARG A 6 18.05 10.17 -18.65
CA ARG A 6 19.12 11.17 -18.49
C ARG A 6 18.98 12.00 -17.21
N TRP A 7 17.75 12.32 -16.81
CA TRP A 7 17.52 13.00 -15.53
C TRP A 7 17.87 12.10 -14.35
N TRP A 8 17.46 10.83 -14.41
CA TRP A 8 17.78 9.83 -13.39
C TRP A 8 19.29 9.57 -13.27
N ASP A 9 20.00 9.46 -14.39
CA ASP A 9 21.47 9.34 -14.43
C ASP A 9 22.17 10.51 -13.71
N GLY A 10 21.68 11.74 -13.90
CA GLY A 10 22.16 12.91 -13.15
C GLY A 10 21.88 12.84 -11.64
N VAL A 11 20.74 12.26 -11.25
CA VAL A 11 20.40 12.02 -9.84
C VAL A 11 21.31 10.95 -9.24
N GLU A 12 21.60 9.86 -9.97
CA GLU A 12 22.52 8.81 -9.53
C GLU A 12 23.93 9.38 -9.30
N LEU A 13 24.45 10.19 -10.23
CA LEU A 13 25.75 10.84 -10.09
C LEU A 13 25.80 11.80 -8.91
N TRP A 14 24.73 12.56 -8.67
CA TRP A 14 24.65 13.46 -7.51
C TRP A 14 24.67 12.69 -6.19
N VAL A 15 23.83 11.65 -6.05
CA VAL A 15 23.75 10.86 -4.81
C VAL A 15 25.05 10.10 -4.55
N THR A 16 25.63 9.49 -5.58
CA THR A 16 26.88 8.71 -5.45
C THR A 16 28.12 9.59 -5.28
N GLY A 17 28.06 10.85 -5.70
CA GLY A 17 29.11 11.85 -5.46
C GLY A 17 29.14 12.40 -4.03
N LEU A 18 28.13 12.11 -3.20
CA LEU A 18 28.08 12.54 -1.81
C LEU A 18 28.87 11.59 -0.89
N PRO A 19 29.51 12.09 0.19
CA PRO A 19 30.05 11.23 1.24
C PRO A 19 28.92 10.55 2.04
N PHE A 20 29.26 9.51 2.81
CA PHE A 20 28.29 8.64 3.48
C PHE A 20 27.24 9.36 4.34
N VAL A 21 27.64 10.37 5.13
CA VAL A 21 26.74 11.08 6.05
C VAL A 21 25.60 11.81 5.31
N PRO A 22 25.87 12.71 4.35
CA PRO A 22 24.79 13.34 3.58
C PRO A 22 23.99 12.34 2.74
N GLN A 23 24.61 11.28 2.21
CA GLN A 23 23.87 10.22 1.50
C GLN A 23 22.85 9.53 2.42
N ALA A 24 23.23 9.19 3.65
CA ALA A 24 22.33 8.61 4.64
C ALA A 24 21.20 9.57 5.03
N ILE A 25 21.48 10.88 5.14
CA ILE A 25 20.46 11.90 5.41
C ILE A 25 19.43 11.96 4.27
N VAL A 26 19.86 11.94 3.02
CA VAL A 26 18.95 11.92 1.85
C VAL A 26 18.08 10.67 1.88
N VAL A 27 18.65 9.50 2.19
CA VAL A 27 17.89 8.26 2.32
C VAL A 27 16.85 8.36 3.44
N LEU A 28 17.26 8.78 4.64
CA LEU A 28 16.38 8.88 5.80
C LEU A 28 15.27 9.92 5.65
N LEU A 29 15.57 11.08 5.07
CA LEU A 29 14.62 12.19 5.00
C LEU A 29 13.81 12.23 3.71
N VAL A 30 14.28 11.63 2.63
CA VAL A 30 13.60 11.68 1.32
C VAL A 30 13.08 10.30 0.94
N ILE A 31 13.96 9.30 0.89
CA ILE A 31 13.59 7.98 0.36
C ILE A 31 12.64 7.25 1.32
N VAL A 32 12.92 7.25 2.63
CA VAL A 32 12.06 6.58 3.62
C VAL A 32 10.64 7.16 3.64
N PRO A 33 10.41 8.48 3.73
CA PRO A 33 9.06 9.04 3.64
C PRO A 33 8.39 8.79 2.29
N THR A 34 9.14 8.83 1.19
CA THR A 34 8.61 8.53 -0.15
C THR A 34 8.14 7.07 -0.24
N ALA A 35 8.93 6.13 0.27
CA ALA A 35 8.56 4.73 0.34
C ALA A 35 7.33 4.50 1.22
N PHE A 36 7.25 5.18 2.37
CA PHE A 36 6.07 5.12 3.24
C PHE A 36 4.82 5.65 2.54
N LEU A 37 4.94 6.77 1.82
CA LEU A 37 3.83 7.33 1.05
C LEU A 37 3.38 6.37 -0.05
N LEU A 38 4.33 5.79 -0.80
CA LEU A 38 4.05 4.77 -1.82
C LEU A 38 3.35 3.57 -1.21
N ALA A 39 3.85 3.01 -0.11
CA ALA A 39 3.22 1.89 0.58
C ALA A 39 1.77 2.20 0.94
N ARG A 40 1.52 3.38 1.52
CA ARG A 40 0.16 3.82 1.86
C ARG A 40 -0.75 3.97 0.65
N VAL A 41 -0.21 4.41 -0.49
CA VAL A 41 -0.95 4.47 -1.75
C VAL A 41 -1.26 3.07 -2.29
N PHE A 42 -0.31 2.15 -2.24
CA PHE A 42 -0.51 0.75 -2.64
C PHE A 42 -1.54 0.06 -1.76
N ASP A 43 -1.50 0.24 -0.44
CA ASP A 43 -2.50 -0.30 0.48
C ASP A 43 -3.91 0.22 0.16
N ARG A 44 -4.01 1.53 -0.11
CA ARG A 44 -5.28 2.16 -0.52
C ARG A 44 -5.76 1.61 -1.86
N LEU A 45 -4.87 1.47 -2.83
CA LEU A 45 -5.18 0.96 -4.16
C LEU A 45 -5.65 -0.49 -4.08
N LEU A 46 -4.94 -1.33 -3.30
CA LEU A 46 -5.30 -2.72 -3.08
C LEU A 46 -6.67 -2.82 -2.40
N ALA A 47 -6.92 -2.00 -1.38
CA ALA A 47 -8.24 -1.93 -0.75
C ALA A 47 -9.32 -1.59 -1.78
N VAL A 48 -9.13 -0.53 -2.58
CA VAL A 48 -10.09 -0.13 -3.63
C VAL A 48 -10.32 -1.25 -4.64
N VAL A 49 -9.27 -1.91 -5.12
CA VAL A 49 -9.37 -3.02 -6.07
C VAL A 49 -10.15 -4.19 -5.46
N LEU A 50 -9.90 -4.57 -4.21
CA LEU A 50 -10.62 -5.65 -3.53
C LEU A 50 -12.10 -5.31 -3.32
N ARG A 51 -12.42 -4.05 -3.01
CA ARG A 51 -13.81 -3.57 -2.93
C ARG A 51 -14.50 -3.67 -4.29
N LEU A 52 -13.83 -3.19 -5.35
CA LEU A 52 -14.33 -3.23 -6.72
C LEU A 52 -14.53 -4.66 -7.24
N LEU A 53 -13.68 -5.61 -6.83
CA LEU A 53 -13.82 -7.02 -7.18
C LEU A 53 -15.01 -7.71 -6.49
N GLY A 54 -15.82 -6.97 -5.74
CA GLY A 54 -17.05 -7.47 -5.10
C GLY A 54 -16.79 -8.30 -3.85
N ARG A 55 -15.57 -8.26 -3.28
CA ARG A 55 -15.25 -8.98 -2.04
C ARG A 55 -16.03 -8.43 -0.85
N ASP A 56 -16.37 -7.15 -0.87
CA ASP A 56 -17.26 -6.53 0.12
C ASP A 56 -18.67 -7.15 0.10
N ALA A 57 -19.20 -7.46 -1.09
CA ALA A 57 -20.52 -8.07 -1.24
C ALA A 57 -20.55 -9.53 -0.76
N ARG A 58 -19.42 -10.26 -0.87
CA ARG A 58 -19.30 -11.61 -0.29
C ARG A 58 -19.11 -11.57 1.23
N ALA A 59 -18.25 -10.68 1.73
CA ALA A 59 -18.03 -10.52 3.17
C ALA A 59 -19.32 -10.10 3.91
N ALA A 60 -20.12 -9.21 3.31
CA ALA A 60 -21.43 -8.84 3.85
C ALA A 60 -22.41 -10.04 3.91
N ARG A 61 -22.44 -10.87 2.86
CA ARG A 61 -23.29 -12.07 2.82
C ARG A 61 -22.84 -13.15 3.81
N GLU A 62 -21.54 -13.33 4.01
CA GLU A 62 -20.98 -14.26 4.99
C GLU A 62 -21.30 -13.82 6.44
N ALA A 63 -21.24 -12.50 6.70
CA ALA A 63 -21.64 -11.93 7.99
C ALA A 63 -23.14 -12.13 8.27
N GLU A 64 -24.00 -11.91 7.28
CA GLU A 64 -25.45 -12.13 7.38
C GLU A 64 -25.81 -13.61 7.60
N SER A 65 -25.14 -14.52 6.87
CA SER A 65 -25.30 -15.97 7.03
C SER A 65 -24.87 -16.46 8.41
N THR A 66 -23.80 -15.90 8.96
CA THR A 66 -23.30 -16.26 10.30
C THR A 66 -24.25 -15.75 11.39
N ALA A 67 -24.81 -14.55 11.22
CA ALA A 67 -25.80 -13.98 12.13
C ALA A 67 -27.10 -14.81 12.14
N ALA A 68 -27.62 -15.18 10.96
CA ALA A 68 -28.83 -16.00 10.85
C ALA A 68 -28.67 -17.39 11.50
N ALA A 69 -27.52 -18.05 11.32
CA ALA A 69 -27.24 -19.36 11.93
C ALA A 69 -27.16 -19.31 13.47
N SER A 70 -26.66 -18.20 14.02
CA SER A 70 -26.57 -17.97 15.47
C SER A 70 -27.95 -17.78 16.11
N THR A 71 -28.87 -17.08 15.42
CA THR A 71 -30.25 -16.89 15.88
C THR A 71 -31.02 -18.22 15.90
N THR A 72 -30.93 -19.03 14.84
CA THR A 72 -31.62 -20.34 14.78
C THR A 72 -31.13 -21.33 15.83
N THR A 73 -29.86 -21.27 16.24
CA THR A 73 -29.32 -22.16 17.29
C THR A 73 -29.80 -21.77 18.69
N LYS A 74 -30.11 -20.48 18.92
CA LYS A 74 -30.50 -19.97 20.23
C LYS A 74 -31.98 -20.19 20.57
N ASP A 75 -32.83 -20.34 19.56
CA ASP A 75 -34.27 -20.63 19.72
C ASP A 75 -34.60 -22.13 19.89
N GLY A 76 -33.61 -23.02 19.76
CA GLY A 76 -33.78 -24.48 19.84
C GLY A 76 -33.19 -25.15 21.09
N GLN A 77 -32.71 -24.38 22.07
CA GLN A 77 -32.02 -24.87 23.27
C GLN A 77 -32.72 -24.43 24.56
#